data_AF-A0A8H6N103-F1
#
_entry.id   AF-A0A8H6N103-F1
#
_cell.length_a   1.000
_cell.length_b   1.000
_cell.length_c   1.000
_cell.angle_alpha   90.00
_cell.angle_beta   90.00
_cell.angle_gamma   90.00
#
_symmetry.space_group_name_H-M   'P 1'
#
loop_
_entity.id
_entity.type
_entity.pdbx_description
1 polymer ?
#
loop_
_entity_poly.entity_id
_entity_poly.type
_entity_poly.pdbx_seq_one_letter_code
_entity_poly.pdbx_strand_id
1 'polypeptide(L)'
;MGRLDLSFLLDSGLYVDLHIACTGDSGREHTFRVHRAIVWAQCARLREMALDAPVTFDEELRVDVVDLGIEPTIFEGVLRYLYSGEYEAVYQAAEVEFDQADVDDALTDDAHSMFYSLRVCQLACELDLAELFTESGRALCAAARFSTENVDFAHVVMDLYDNLRADPRFDYTLAEISQIIAETIMRDARFKYRFEKVMQICPEVAIDVVKAMMNSLAAAQEELRRRDERLSPMLGRGSPGEESDDEPQVRRRRRRSDDSDEESEEERGRPVKRRRLS
;
A
#
# COMPACT_ATOMS: atom_id res chain seq x y z
N MET A 1 21.62 -11.61 13.00
CA MET A 1 22.93 -11.67 12.34
C MET A 1 22.89 -10.63 11.23
N GLY A 2 23.92 -9.81 11.05
CA GLY A 2 23.92 -8.83 9.95
C GLY A 2 23.89 -9.55 8.61
N ARG A 3 23.01 -9.10 7.69
CA ARG A 3 23.02 -9.57 6.28
C ARG A 3 24.36 -9.13 5.67
N LEU A 4 25.07 -10.06 5.04
CA LEU A 4 26.33 -9.78 4.36
C LEU A 4 25.98 -9.25 2.97
N ASP A 5 26.23 -7.97 2.74
CA ASP A 5 26.05 -7.37 1.42
C ASP A 5 27.28 -7.63 0.53
N LEU A 6 27.06 -8.37 -0.55
CA LEU A 6 28.06 -8.77 -1.53
C LEU A 6 27.90 -8.01 -2.87
N SER A 7 27.05 -6.98 -2.93
CA SER A 7 26.73 -6.27 -4.19
C SER A 7 27.97 -5.75 -4.93
N PHE A 8 29.04 -5.38 -4.20
CA PHE A 8 30.30 -4.97 -4.81
C PHE A 8 30.91 -6.03 -5.75
N LEU A 9 30.69 -7.33 -5.49
CA LEU A 9 31.15 -8.42 -6.37
C LEU A 9 30.33 -8.46 -7.66
N LEU A 10 29.02 -8.23 -7.57
CA LEU A 10 28.14 -8.13 -8.73
C LEU A 10 28.54 -6.93 -9.61
N ASP A 11 28.72 -5.76 -8.99
CA ASP A 11 29.05 -4.52 -9.69
C ASP A 11 30.45 -4.55 -10.35
N SER A 12 31.43 -5.12 -9.65
CA SER A 12 32.80 -5.18 -10.16
C SER A 12 33.05 -6.33 -11.14
N GLY A 13 32.26 -7.40 -11.05
CA GLY A 13 32.46 -8.64 -11.81
C GLY A 13 33.82 -9.30 -11.55
N LEU A 14 34.41 -9.10 -10.37
CA LEU A 14 35.66 -9.74 -9.98
C LEU A 14 35.40 -11.20 -9.58
N TYR A 15 36.19 -12.14 -10.11
CA TYR A 15 36.11 -13.58 -9.82
C TYR A 15 34.86 -14.31 -10.34
N VAL A 16 34.21 -13.72 -11.34
CA VAL A 16 33.06 -14.32 -12.05
C VAL A 16 33.44 -15.67 -12.66
N ASP A 17 32.56 -16.65 -12.48
CA ASP A 17 32.72 -18.03 -12.96
C ASP A 17 31.51 -18.53 -13.76
N LEU A 18 30.54 -17.66 -14.00
CA LEU A 18 29.33 -17.93 -14.79
C LEU A 18 28.78 -16.62 -15.38
N HIS A 19 28.33 -16.69 -16.63
CA HIS A 19 27.54 -15.66 -17.28
C HIS A 19 26.10 -16.15 -17.44
N ILE A 20 25.14 -15.30 -17.12
CA ILE A 20 23.72 -15.57 -17.35
C ILE A 20 23.22 -14.58 -18.39
N ALA A 21 22.88 -15.09 -19.57
CA ALA A 21 22.19 -14.34 -20.60
C ALA A 21 20.68 -14.31 -20.31
N CYS A 22 20.11 -13.13 -20.46
CA CYS A 22 18.69 -12.85 -20.30
C CYS A 22 18.22 -12.14 -21.57
N THR A 23 17.13 -12.60 -22.15
CA THR A 23 16.56 -12.00 -23.36
C THR A 23 15.12 -11.63 -23.07
N GLY A 24 14.85 -10.32 -23.10
CA GLY A 24 13.53 -9.78 -22.86
C GLY A 24 12.64 -9.78 -24.10
N ASP A 25 11.39 -9.35 -23.95
CA ASP A 25 10.41 -9.29 -25.04
C ASP A 25 10.85 -8.37 -26.20
N SER A 26 11.72 -7.40 -25.90
CA SER A 26 12.34 -6.53 -26.89
C SER A 26 13.37 -7.23 -27.79
N GLY A 27 13.67 -8.51 -27.51
CA GLY A 27 14.73 -9.28 -28.16
C GLY A 27 16.15 -8.81 -27.82
N ARG A 28 16.29 -7.85 -26.89
CA ARG A 28 17.60 -7.40 -26.42
C ARG A 28 18.12 -8.36 -25.38
N GLU A 29 19.23 -8.99 -25.74
CA GLU A 29 20.00 -9.82 -24.83
C GLU A 29 20.84 -8.94 -23.89
N HIS A 30 20.87 -9.32 -22.61
CA HIS A 30 21.77 -8.76 -21.62
C HIS A 30 22.42 -9.89 -20.84
N THR A 31 23.75 -9.82 -20.71
CA THR A 31 24.53 -10.86 -20.03
C THR A 31 25.01 -10.35 -18.67
N PHE A 32 24.63 -11.06 -17.62
CA PHE A 32 25.03 -10.80 -16.24
C PHE A 32 26.24 -11.64 -15.86
N ARG A 33 27.23 -10.99 -15.24
CA ARG A 33 28.45 -11.62 -14.75
C ARG A 33 28.23 -12.03 -13.29
N VAL A 34 28.15 -13.33 -13.00
CA VAL A 34 27.72 -13.84 -11.69
C VAL A 34 28.67 -14.88 -11.09
N HIS A 35 28.47 -15.15 -9.80
CA HIS A 35 29.22 -16.13 -9.01
C HIS A 35 28.33 -17.32 -8.68
N ARG A 36 28.67 -18.50 -9.19
CA ARG A 36 27.95 -19.76 -8.94
C ARG A 36 27.77 -20.00 -7.45
N ALA A 37 28.86 -19.84 -6.68
CA ALA A 37 28.86 -20.06 -5.24
C ALA A 37 27.88 -19.16 -4.48
N ILE A 38 27.60 -17.95 -4.97
CA ILE A 38 26.64 -17.03 -4.35
C ILE A 38 25.23 -17.39 -4.82
N VAL A 39 25.01 -17.34 -6.14
CA VAL A 39 23.66 -17.49 -6.72
C VAL A 39 23.05 -18.86 -6.40
N TRP A 40 23.83 -19.94 -6.50
CA TRP A 40 23.33 -21.30 -6.25
C TRP A 40 23.12 -21.62 -4.77
N ALA A 41 23.85 -20.94 -3.88
CA ALA A 41 23.64 -21.09 -2.44
C ALA A 41 22.33 -20.42 -1.99
N GLN A 42 21.94 -19.33 -2.67
CA GLN A 42 20.76 -18.55 -2.33
C GLN A 42 19.50 -19.00 -3.07
N CYS A 43 19.63 -19.58 -4.27
CA CYS A 43 18.49 -19.99 -5.09
C CYS A 43 18.74 -21.36 -5.76
N ALA A 44 18.19 -22.40 -5.16
CA ALA A 44 18.28 -23.76 -5.71
C ALA A 44 17.54 -23.89 -7.04
N ARG A 45 16.41 -23.20 -7.20
CA ARG A 45 15.61 -23.25 -8.42
C ARG A 45 16.33 -22.63 -9.62
N LEU A 46 16.98 -21.48 -9.41
CA LEU A 46 17.81 -20.84 -10.43
C LEU A 46 19.00 -21.72 -10.83
N ARG A 47 19.60 -22.45 -9.87
CA ARG A 47 20.63 -23.46 -10.18
C ARG A 47 20.08 -24.56 -11.10
N GLU A 48 18.91 -25.11 -10.77
CA GLU A 48 18.27 -26.15 -11.60
C GLU A 48 17.99 -25.64 -13.02
N MET A 49 17.38 -24.46 -13.14
CA MET A 49 17.12 -23.82 -14.43
C MET A 49 18.40 -23.62 -15.24
N ALA A 50 19.47 -23.17 -14.58
CA ALA A 50 20.75 -22.96 -15.26
C ALA A 50 21.44 -24.25 -15.70
N LEU A 51 21.17 -25.38 -15.04
CA LEU A 51 21.71 -26.70 -15.43
C LEU A 51 20.93 -27.32 -16.59
N ASP A 52 19.64 -27.01 -16.71
CA ASP A 52 18.76 -27.51 -17.78
C ASP A 52 18.81 -26.63 -19.05
N ALA A 53 19.27 -25.39 -18.90
CA ALA A 53 19.35 -24.41 -19.99
C ALA A 53 20.49 -24.70 -21.00
N PRO A 54 20.38 -24.21 -22.24
CA PRO A 54 21.46 -24.28 -23.21
C PRO A 54 22.72 -23.58 -22.67
N VAL A 55 23.84 -24.31 -22.65
CA VAL A 55 25.13 -23.78 -22.21
C VAL A 55 26.03 -23.57 -23.42
N THR A 56 26.60 -22.36 -23.51
CA THR A 56 27.70 -22.04 -24.41
C THR A 56 28.94 -21.71 -23.58
N PHE A 57 30.12 -21.79 -24.18
CA PHE A 57 31.38 -21.47 -23.50
C PHE A 57 32.01 -20.25 -24.15
N ASP A 58 32.27 -19.22 -23.34
CA ASP A 58 33.02 -18.04 -23.76
C ASP A 58 34.52 -18.35 -23.67
N GLU A 59 35.17 -18.52 -24.83
CA GLU A 59 36.60 -18.86 -24.92
C GLU A 59 37.52 -17.72 -24.45
N GLU A 60 37.10 -16.46 -24.59
CA GLU A 60 37.91 -15.29 -24.22
C GLU A 60 37.96 -15.14 -22.71
N LEU A 61 36.80 -15.27 -22.07
CA LEU A 61 36.65 -15.11 -20.63
C LEU A 61 36.78 -16.43 -19.87
N ARG A 62 36.78 -17.56 -20.58
CA ARG A 62 36.86 -18.93 -20.06
C ARG A 62 35.77 -19.25 -19.04
N VAL A 63 34.55 -18.81 -19.34
CA VAL A 63 33.37 -18.97 -18.48
C VAL A 63 32.20 -19.56 -19.26
N ASP A 64 31.37 -20.31 -18.55
CA ASP A 64 30.12 -20.82 -19.11
C ASP A 64 29.10 -19.67 -19.21
N VAL A 65 28.33 -19.66 -20.30
CA VAL A 65 27.23 -18.72 -20.56
C VAL A 65 25.95 -19.52 -20.68
N VAL A 66 24.95 -19.15 -19.88
CA VAL A 66 23.66 -19.84 -19.79
C VAL A 66 22.54 -18.87 -20.13
N ASP A 67 21.65 -19.23 -21.05
CA ASP A 67 20.49 -18.41 -21.42
C ASP A 67 19.23 -18.89 -20.69
N LEU A 68 18.61 -18.00 -19.92
CA LEU A 68 17.41 -18.30 -19.14
C LEU A 68 16.11 -17.77 -19.75
N GLY A 69 16.17 -16.94 -20.80
CA GLY A 69 14.96 -16.35 -21.40
C GLY A 69 14.13 -15.49 -20.43
N ILE A 70 14.77 -14.87 -19.43
CA ILE A 70 14.12 -14.00 -18.45
C ILE A 70 14.30 -12.53 -18.87
N GLU A 71 13.31 -11.68 -18.59
CA GLU A 71 13.41 -10.24 -18.80
C GLU A 71 14.60 -9.64 -18.01
N PRO A 72 15.59 -9.00 -18.67
CA PRO A 72 16.81 -8.54 -18.03
C PRO A 72 16.60 -7.62 -16.83
N THR A 73 15.70 -6.64 -16.97
CA THR A 73 15.46 -5.63 -15.91
C THR A 73 14.92 -6.28 -14.63
N ILE A 74 14.08 -7.31 -14.79
CA ILE A 74 13.48 -8.03 -13.66
C ILE A 74 14.52 -8.97 -13.04
N PHE A 75 15.30 -9.67 -13.87
CA PHE A 75 16.36 -10.54 -13.40
C PHE A 75 17.47 -9.78 -12.66
N GLU A 76 17.82 -8.57 -13.11
CA GLU A 76 18.77 -7.71 -12.40
C GLU A 76 18.31 -7.42 -10.97
N GLY A 77 17.01 -7.13 -10.77
CA GLY A 77 16.43 -6.94 -9.45
C GLY A 77 16.58 -8.16 -8.55
N VAL A 78 16.29 -9.34 -9.09
CA VAL A 78 16.50 -10.61 -8.36
C VAL A 78 17.97 -10.82 -8.05
N LEU A 79 18.88 -10.59 -9.00
CA LEU A 79 20.32 -10.73 -8.77
C LEU A 79 20.81 -9.80 -7.66
N ARG A 80 20.42 -8.51 -7.69
CA ARG A 80 20.78 -7.57 -6.62
C ARG A 80 20.29 -8.05 -5.26
N TYR A 81 19.07 -8.58 -5.19
CA TYR A 81 18.55 -9.20 -3.97
C TYR A 81 19.39 -10.40 -3.52
N LEU A 82 19.81 -11.29 -4.42
CA LEU A 82 20.63 -12.46 -4.04
C LEU A 82 22.01 -12.07 -3.47
N TYR A 83 22.54 -10.90 -3.84
CA TYR A 83 23.84 -10.41 -3.36
C TYR A 83 23.73 -9.52 -2.11
N SER A 84 22.72 -8.66 -2.02
CA SER A 84 22.54 -7.73 -0.90
C SER A 84 21.67 -8.29 0.21
N GLY A 85 20.71 -9.15 -0.14
CA GLY A 85 19.58 -9.52 0.70
C GLY A 85 18.55 -8.40 0.87
N GLU A 86 18.56 -7.36 0.02
CA GLU A 86 17.63 -6.23 0.08
C GLU A 86 16.91 -6.06 -1.25
N TYR A 87 15.59 -5.86 -1.20
CA TYR A 87 14.80 -5.55 -2.39
C TYR A 87 14.66 -4.04 -2.57
N GLU A 88 15.05 -3.56 -3.75
CA GLU A 88 14.87 -2.17 -4.17
C GLU A 88 13.93 -2.09 -5.39
N ALA A 89 12.84 -1.36 -5.25
CA ALA A 89 11.88 -1.16 -6.33
C ALA A 89 12.41 -0.11 -7.33
N VAL A 90 12.41 -0.44 -8.62
CA VAL A 90 12.83 0.45 -9.69
C VAL A 90 11.61 1.16 -10.28
N TYR A 91 11.73 2.48 -10.46
CA TYR A 91 10.71 3.29 -11.13
C TYR A 91 10.89 3.20 -12.64
N GLN A 92 9.82 2.87 -13.34
CA GLN A 92 9.76 2.74 -14.79
C GLN A 92 8.73 3.74 -15.33
N ALA A 93 8.91 4.18 -16.58
CA ALA A 93 7.88 4.92 -17.29
C ALA A 93 6.62 4.06 -17.43
N ALA A 94 5.45 4.71 -17.54
CA ALA A 94 4.21 4.00 -17.77
C ALA A 94 4.32 3.09 -19.01
N GLU A 95 3.86 1.85 -18.88
CA GLU A 95 3.92 0.86 -19.97
C GLU A 95 2.72 0.94 -20.90
N VAL A 96 1.57 1.43 -20.41
CA VAL A 96 0.35 1.49 -21.20
C VAL A 96 0.27 2.79 -21.98
N GLU A 97 0.41 2.68 -23.30
CA GLU A 97 0.06 3.76 -24.23
C GLU A 97 -1.46 3.78 -24.41
N PHE A 98 -2.14 4.80 -23.87
CA PHE A 98 -3.52 5.09 -24.21
C PHE A 98 -3.59 5.92 -25.49
N ASP A 99 -4.54 5.62 -26.37
CA ASP A 99 -4.94 6.57 -27.40
C ASP A 99 -5.45 7.85 -26.70
N GLN A 100 -4.85 9.00 -27.01
CA GLN A 100 -5.14 10.30 -26.38
C GLN A 100 -6.63 10.70 -26.38
N ALA A 101 -7.46 10.05 -27.19
CA ALA A 101 -8.90 10.27 -27.25
C ALA A 101 -9.68 9.66 -26.06
N ASP A 102 -9.12 8.65 -25.37
CA ASP A 102 -9.76 7.91 -24.26
C ASP A 102 -9.10 8.16 -22.90
N VAL A 103 -8.04 8.99 -22.86
CA VAL A 103 -7.41 9.40 -21.60
C VAL A 103 -8.37 10.34 -20.88
N ASP A 104 -8.95 9.87 -19.78
CA ASP A 104 -9.57 10.76 -18.80
C ASP A 104 -8.49 11.76 -18.36
N ASP A 105 -8.73 13.07 -18.54
CA ASP A 105 -7.80 14.17 -18.18
C ASP A 105 -7.29 14.08 -16.71
N ALA A 106 -7.89 13.21 -15.89
CA ALA A 106 -7.50 12.90 -14.52
C ALA A 106 -6.48 11.77 -14.36
N LEU A 107 -6.02 11.09 -15.41
CA LEU A 107 -4.99 10.04 -15.32
C LEU A 107 -3.59 10.61 -15.49
N THR A 108 -2.65 10.08 -14.71
CA THR A 108 -1.22 10.42 -14.77
C THR A 108 -0.43 9.31 -15.46
N ASP A 109 0.62 9.67 -16.20
CA ASP A 109 1.61 8.78 -16.81
C ASP A 109 2.97 8.82 -16.08
N ASP A 110 2.98 9.38 -14.86
CA ASP A 110 4.17 9.49 -14.03
C ASP A 110 4.82 8.12 -13.80
N ALA A 111 6.15 8.11 -13.76
CA ALA A 111 6.92 6.91 -13.50
C ALA A 111 6.56 6.28 -12.15
N HIS A 112 6.50 4.95 -12.10
CA HIS A 112 6.20 4.18 -10.89
C HIS A 112 6.86 2.81 -10.91
N SER A 113 6.79 2.10 -9.78
CA SER A 113 7.39 0.77 -9.63
C SER A 113 6.39 -0.40 -9.60
N MET A 114 5.11 -0.17 -9.93
CA MET A 114 4.07 -1.22 -9.83
C MET A 114 4.37 -2.43 -10.73
N PHE A 115 4.55 -2.24 -12.03
CA PHE A 115 4.88 -3.34 -12.95
C PHE A 115 6.19 -4.03 -12.58
N TYR A 116 7.23 -3.25 -12.29
CA TYR A 116 8.51 -3.78 -11.81
C TYR A 116 8.32 -4.69 -10.58
N SER A 117 7.61 -4.22 -9.57
CA SER A 117 7.39 -4.97 -8.32
C SER A 117 6.53 -6.22 -8.54
N LEU A 118 5.51 -6.12 -9.39
CA LEU A 118 4.66 -7.26 -9.76
C LEU A 118 5.46 -8.33 -10.49
N ARG A 119 6.26 -7.96 -11.49
CA ARG A 119 7.08 -8.90 -12.28
C ARG A 119 8.20 -9.53 -11.44
N VAL A 120 8.84 -8.77 -10.55
CA VAL A 120 9.78 -9.34 -9.58
C VAL A 120 9.07 -10.30 -8.63
N CYS A 121 7.84 -10.00 -8.22
CA CYS A 121 7.03 -10.90 -7.39
C CYS A 121 6.71 -12.21 -8.14
N GLN A 122 6.29 -12.14 -9.40
CA GLN A 122 6.08 -13.30 -10.27
C GLN A 122 7.35 -14.16 -10.39
N LEU A 123 8.49 -13.54 -10.73
CA LEU A 123 9.75 -14.27 -10.87
C LEU A 123 10.24 -14.85 -9.52
N ALA A 124 10.05 -14.13 -8.41
CA ALA A 124 10.38 -14.63 -7.08
C ALA A 124 9.52 -15.84 -6.69
N CYS A 125 8.25 -15.87 -7.11
CA CYS A 125 7.37 -17.02 -6.95
C CYS A 125 7.91 -18.24 -7.71
N GLU A 126 8.28 -18.05 -8.98
CA GLU A 126 8.82 -19.11 -9.85
C GLU A 126 10.16 -19.66 -9.36
N LEU A 127 11.01 -18.80 -8.79
CA LEU A 127 12.33 -19.13 -8.23
C LEU A 127 12.28 -19.60 -6.77
N ASP A 128 11.09 -19.68 -6.18
CA ASP A 128 10.85 -20.04 -4.77
C ASP A 128 11.63 -19.18 -3.75
N LEU A 129 11.71 -17.88 -4.02
CA LEU A 129 12.36 -16.87 -3.17
C LEU A 129 11.32 -16.18 -2.27
N ALA A 130 10.87 -16.88 -1.21
CA ALA A 130 9.76 -16.44 -0.37
C ALA A 130 9.93 -15.05 0.28
N GLU A 131 11.14 -14.70 0.73
CA GLU A 131 11.42 -13.37 1.31
C GLU A 131 11.33 -12.28 0.25
N LEU A 132 11.95 -12.46 -0.92
CA LEU A 132 11.86 -11.52 -2.04
C LEU A 132 10.43 -11.37 -2.53
N PHE A 133 9.68 -12.47 -2.65
CA PHE A 133 8.26 -12.47 -3.00
C PHE A 133 7.45 -11.60 -2.04
N THR A 134 7.73 -11.69 -0.74
CA THR A 134 7.05 -10.89 0.29
C THR A 134 7.46 -9.42 0.22
N GLU A 135 8.76 -9.13 0.05
CA GLU A 135 9.27 -7.75 -0.04
C GLU A 135 8.77 -7.03 -1.30
N SER A 136 8.77 -7.69 -2.45
CA SER A 136 8.24 -7.14 -3.71
C SER A 136 6.72 -6.97 -3.68
N GLY A 137 5.98 -7.91 -3.08
CA GLY A 137 4.54 -7.75 -2.85
C GLY A 137 4.21 -6.55 -1.95
N ARG A 138 5.00 -6.29 -0.91
CA ARG A 138 4.85 -5.09 -0.06
C ARG A 138 5.15 -3.81 -0.82
N ALA A 139 6.20 -3.80 -1.63
CA ALA A 139 6.53 -2.66 -2.47
C ALA A 139 5.45 -2.37 -3.51
N LEU A 140 4.86 -3.41 -4.10
CA LEU A 140 3.71 -3.30 -4.99
C LEU A 140 2.53 -2.64 -4.28
N CYS A 141 2.15 -3.11 -3.09
CA CYS A 141 1.08 -2.47 -2.31
C CYS A 141 1.41 -1.01 -1.97
N ALA A 142 2.66 -0.71 -1.63
CA ALA A 142 3.09 0.65 -1.34
C ALA A 142 2.95 1.56 -2.57
N ALA A 143 3.42 1.13 -3.74
CA ALA A 143 3.28 1.87 -5.00
C ALA A 143 1.80 2.04 -5.39
N ALA A 144 1.02 0.96 -5.31
CA ALA A 144 -0.41 0.96 -5.63
C ALA A 144 -1.21 2.01 -4.83
N ARG A 145 -0.88 2.25 -3.55
CA ARG A 145 -1.54 3.29 -2.72
C ARG A 145 -1.39 4.70 -3.27
N PHE A 146 -0.29 4.99 -3.96
CA PHE A 146 0.01 6.33 -4.47
C PHE A 146 -0.27 6.47 -5.98
N SER A 147 -0.58 5.37 -6.66
CA SER A 147 -0.69 5.32 -8.12
C SER A 147 -2.07 4.88 -8.60
N THR A 148 -3.13 5.02 -7.79
CA THR A 148 -4.51 4.67 -8.21
C THR A 148 -5.04 5.55 -9.34
N GLU A 149 -4.46 6.73 -9.53
CA GLU A 149 -4.75 7.66 -10.64
C GLU A 149 -3.78 7.49 -11.82
N ASN A 150 -2.92 6.47 -11.78
CA ASN A 150 -2.01 6.20 -12.89
C ASN A 150 -2.68 5.33 -13.97
N VAL A 151 -2.34 5.58 -15.23
CA VAL A 151 -2.81 4.84 -16.41
C VAL A 151 -2.60 3.32 -16.30
N ASP A 152 -1.53 2.89 -15.64
CA ASP A 152 -1.15 1.48 -15.55
C ASP A 152 -1.88 0.72 -14.44
N PHE A 153 -2.47 1.42 -13.47
CA PHE A 153 -3.02 0.78 -12.25
C PHE A 153 -4.02 -0.34 -12.56
N ALA A 154 -4.93 -0.10 -13.49
CA ALA A 154 -5.91 -1.09 -13.93
C ALA A 154 -5.25 -2.34 -14.54
N HIS A 155 -4.21 -2.16 -15.35
CA HIS A 155 -3.50 -3.24 -16.02
C HIS A 155 -2.67 -4.05 -15.03
N VAL A 156 -2.00 -3.37 -14.09
CA VAL A 156 -1.30 -4.03 -12.98
C VAL A 156 -2.25 -4.91 -12.18
N VAL A 157 -3.46 -4.45 -11.86
CA VAL A 157 -4.42 -5.26 -11.11
C VAL A 157 -4.89 -6.47 -11.93
N MET A 158 -5.13 -6.33 -13.23
CA MET A 158 -5.48 -7.46 -14.09
C MET A 158 -4.35 -8.49 -14.13
N ASP A 159 -3.13 -8.06 -14.41
CA ASP A 159 -1.95 -8.93 -14.51
C ASP A 159 -1.65 -9.64 -13.17
N LEU A 160 -1.89 -8.95 -12.06
CA LEU A 160 -1.81 -9.50 -10.71
C LEU A 160 -2.79 -10.65 -10.50
N TYR A 161 -4.06 -10.47 -10.91
CA TYR A 161 -5.07 -11.51 -10.76
C TYR A 161 -4.86 -12.67 -11.74
N ASP A 162 -4.34 -12.42 -12.94
CA ASP A 162 -4.11 -13.48 -13.92
C ASP A 162 -2.95 -14.40 -13.52
N ASN A 163 -1.89 -13.86 -12.93
CA ASN A 163 -0.67 -14.63 -12.67
C ASN A 163 -0.49 -15.10 -11.22
N LEU A 164 -0.94 -14.31 -10.23
CA LEU A 164 -0.58 -14.56 -8.83
C LEU A 164 -1.74 -15.00 -7.94
N ARG A 165 -2.99 -14.92 -8.41
CA ARG A 165 -4.17 -15.24 -7.58
C ARG A 165 -4.21 -16.65 -7.01
N ALA A 166 -3.60 -17.60 -7.72
CA ALA A 166 -3.65 -19.02 -7.37
C ALA A 166 -2.64 -19.36 -6.27
N ASP A 167 -1.67 -18.49 -6.01
CA ASP A 167 -0.65 -18.71 -5.00
C ASP A 167 -1.14 -18.23 -3.61
N PRO A 168 -1.31 -19.13 -2.62
CA PRO A 168 -1.77 -18.75 -1.29
C PRO A 168 -0.84 -17.77 -0.56
N ARG A 169 0.44 -17.70 -0.95
CA ARG A 169 1.40 -16.74 -0.39
C ARG A 169 0.99 -15.30 -0.72
N PHE A 170 0.15 -15.11 -1.74
CA PHE A 170 -0.26 -13.82 -2.25
C PHE A 170 -1.57 -13.28 -1.64
N ASP A 171 -2.26 -14.06 -0.80
CA ASP A 171 -3.52 -13.68 -0.15
C ASP A 171 -3.45 -12.33 0.56
N TYR A 172 -2.31 -12.05 1.22
CA TYR A 172 -2.08 -10.77 1.89
C TYR A 172 -2.03 -9.59 0.91
N THR A 173 -1.25 -9.74 -0.17
CA THR A 173 -1.08 -8.69 -1.20
C THR A 173 -2.41 -8.44 -1.91
N LEU A 174 -3.16 -9.51 -2.24
CA LEU A 174 -4.51 -9.40 -2.81
C LEU A 174 -5.45 -8.62 -1.88
N ALA A 175 -5.53 -9.02 -0.61
CA ALA A 175 -6.40 -8.36 0.35
C ALA A 175 -6.08 -6.86 0.49
N GLU A 176 -4.78 -6.50 0.51
CA GLU A 176 -4.32 -5.13 0.60
C GLU A 176 -4.66 -4.32 -0.67
N ILE A 177 -4.42 -4.87 -1.86
CA ILE A 177 -4.79 -4.24 -3.14
C ILE A 177 -6.31 -4.06 -3.25
N SER A 178 -7.10 -5.08 -2.89
CA SER A 178 -8.56 -4.98 -2.86
C SER A 178 -9.03 -3.91 -1.88
N GLN A 179 -8.36 -3.76 -0.73
CA GLN A 179 -8.65 -2.70 0.24
C GLN A 179 -8.34 -1.31 -0.33
N ILE A 180 -7.22 -1.14 -1.02
CA ILE A 180 -6.86 0.12 -1.70
C ILE A 180 -7.94 0.50 -2.74
N ILE A 181 -8.35 -0.46 -3.57
CA ILE A 181 -9.40 -0.26 -4.57
C ILE A 181 -10.72 0.11 -3.90
N ALA A 182 -11.13 -0.64 -2.86
CA ALA A 182 -12.35 -0.39 -2.11
C ALA A 182 -12.38 1.01 -1.49
N GLU A 183 -11.31 1.43 -0.83
CA GLU A 183 -11.18 2.77 -0.26
C GLU A 183 -11.25 3.86 -1.32
N THR A 184 -10.63 3.63 -2.46
CA THR A 184 -10.62 4.60 -3.57
C THR A 184 -12.00 4.72 -4.19
N ILE A 185 -12.72 3.61 -4.41
CA ILE A 185 -14.12 3.60 -4.88
C ILE A 185 -15.04 4.36 -3.93
N MET A 186 -14.84 4.22 -2.61
CA MET A 186 -15.66 4.93 -1.62
C MET A 186 -15.39 6.44 -1.60
N ARG A 187 -14.19 6.87 -1.98
CA ARG A 187 -13.78 8.29 -1.98
C ARG A 187 -14.02 8.98 -3.32
N ASP A 188 -13.87 8.27 -4.43
CA ASP A 188 -13.96 8.79 -5.78
C ASP A 188 -14.89 7.96 -6.68
N ALA A 189 -16.02 8.55 -7.04
CA ALA A 189 -16.99 7.96 -7.96
C ALA A 189 -16.46 7.82 -9.39
N ARG A 190 -15.49 8.65 -9.81
CA ARG A 190 -14.87 8.56 -11.14
C ARG A 190 -13.98 7.33 -11.23
N PHE A 191 -13.16 7.10 -10.20
CA PHE A 191 -12.39 5.85 -10.08
C PHE A 191 -13.30 4.62 -10.20
N LYS A 192 -14.46 4.59 -9.50
CA LYS A 192 -15.42 3.49 -9.63
C LYS A 192 -15.84 3.23 -11.08
N TYR A 193 -16.21 4.27 -11.81
CA TYR A 193 -16.65 4.14 -13.21
C TYR A 193 -15.51 3.63 -14.11
N ARG A 194 -14.29 4.17 -13.95
CA ARG A 194 -13.11 3.71 -14.70
C ARG A 194 -12.78 2.25 -14.41
N PHE A 195 -12.84 1.87 -13.14
CA PHE A 195 -12.48 0.54 -12.68
C PHE A 195 -13.58 -0.52 -12.90
N GLU A 196 -14.79 -0.10 -13.30
CA GLU A 196 -15.90 -1.00 -13.60
C GLU A 196 -15.57 -1.98 -14.73
N LYS A 197 -14.83 -1.52 -15.75
CA LYS A 197 -14.38 -2.38 -16.85
C LYS A 197 -13.46 -3.50 -16.36
N VAL A 198 -12.54 -3.21 -15.44
CA VAL A 198 -11.66 -4.23 -14.82
C VAL A 198 -12.50 -5.24 -14.05
N MET A 199 -13.47 -4.78 -13.24
CA MET A 199 -14.37 -5.66 -12.49
C MET A 199 -15.29 -6.51 -13.38
N GLN A 200 -15.61 -6.05 -14.60
CA GLN A 200 -16.36 -6.84 -15.58
C GLN A 200 -15.49 -7.90 -16.27
N ILE A 201 -14.22 -7.57 -16.58
CA ILE A 201 -13.27 -8.49 -17.21
C ILE A 201 -12.79 -9.56 -16.20
N CYS A 202 -12.53 -9.16 -14.96
CA CYS A 202 -12.07 -10.00 -13.87
C CYS A 202 -13.06 -9.94 -12.68
N PRO A 203 -14.14 -10.74 -12.69
CA PRO A 203 -15.18 -10.72 -11.64
C PRO A 203 -14.64 -11.01 -10.23
N GLU A 204 -13.55 -11.75 -10.12
CA GLU A 204 -12.88 -12.05 -8.86
C GLU A 204 -12.40 -10.78 -8.15
N VAL A 205 -11.91 -9.79 -8.92
CA VAL A 205 -11.56 -8.46 -8.39
C VAL A 205 -12.79 -7.84 -7.73
N ALA A 206 -13.95 -7.90 -8.39
CA ALA A 206 -15.18 -7.33 -7.84
C ALA A 206 -15.60 -8.02 -6.53
N ILE A 207 -15.46 -9.35 -6.47
CA ILE A 207 -15.76 -10.13 -5.26
C ILE A 207 -14.87 -9.68 -4.10
N ASP A 208 -13.56 -9.59 -4.32
CA ASP A 208 -12.62 -9.24 -3.24
C ASP A 208 -12.72 -7.77 -2.83
N VAL A 209 -12.99 -6.87 -3.77
CA VAL A 209 -13.30 -5.46 -3.47
C VAL A 209 -14.56 -5.35 -2.61
N VAL A 210 -15.63 -6.08 -2.93
CA VAL A 210 -16.86 -6.09 -2.11
C VAL A 210 -16.58 -6.67 -0.73
N LYS A 211 -15.79 -7.75 -0.61
CA LYS A 211 -15.37 -8.28 0.70
C LYS A 211 -14.61 -7.22 1.50
N ALA A 212 -13.67 -6.51 0.87
CA ALA A 212 -12.89 -5.44 1.51
C ALA A 212 -13.78 -4.28 1.97
N MET A 213 -14.76 -3.87 1.16
CA MET A 213 -15.77 -2.87 1.55
C MET A 213 -16.62 -3.34 2.74
N MET A 214 -17.07 -4.60 2.73
CA MET A 214 -17.84 -5.18 3.84
C MET A 214 -17.02 -5.22 5.13
N ASN A 215 -15.75 -5.60 5.06
CA ASN A 215 -14.83 -5.60 6.19
C ASN A 215 -14.63 -4.18 6.74
N SER A 216 -14.44 -3.20 5.85
CA SER A 216 -14.33 -1.78 6.22
C SER A 216 -15.60 -1.25 6.91
N LEU A 217 -16.78 -1.63 6.40
CA LEU A 217 -18.06 -1.26 7.00
C LEU A 217 -18.24 -1.90 8.40
N ALA A 218 -17.91 -3.19 8.54
CA ALA A 218 -17.97 -3.89 9.82
C ALA A 218 -17.03 -3.26 10.86
N ALA A 219 -15.81 -2.90 10.45
CA ALA A 219 -14.85 -2.20 11.30
C ALA A 219 -15.35 -0.81 11.73
N ALA A 220 -15.96 -0.05 10.81
CA ALA A 220 -16.53 1.26 11.10
C ALA A 220 -17.73 1.17 12.07
N GLN A 221 -18.60 0.17 11.90
CA GLN A 221 -19.72 -0.09 12.81
C GLN A 221 -19.26 -0.44 14.23
N GLU A 222 -18.24 -1.28 14.35
CA GLU A 222 -17.66 -1.64 15.65
C GLU A 222 -16.99 -0.43 16.33
N GLU A 223 -16.31 0.42 15.57
CA GLU A 223 -15.73 1.66 16.10
C GLU A 223 -16.81 2.65 16.56
N LEU A 224 -17.91 2.78 15.82
CA LEU A 224 -19.07 3.58 16.24
C LEU A 224 -19.69 3.04 17.53
N ARG A 225 -19.87 1.72 17.64
CA ARG A 225 -20.37 1.06 18.86
C ARG A 225 -19.47 1.34 20.06
N ARG A 226 -18.15 1.21 19.89
CA ARG A 226 -17.16 1.53 20.95
C ARG A 226 -17.21 3.00 21.35
N ARG A 227 -17.45 3.91 20.40
CA ARG A 227 -17.61 5.35 20.71
C ARG A 227 -18.90 5.63 21.48
N ASP A 228 -20.00 5.01 21.09
CA ASP A 228 -21.30 5.15 21.77
C ASP A 228 -21.23 4.62 23.23
N GLU A 229 -20.56 3.48 23.44
CA GLU A 229 -20.28 2.93 24.76
C GLU A 229 -19.40 3.84 25.62
N ARG A 230 -18.46 4.58 25.02
CA ARG A 230 -17.61 5.56 25.72
C ARG A 230 -18.34 6.85 26.06
N LEU A 231 -19.29 7.27 25.22
CA LEU A 231 -20.06 8.51 25.41
C LEU A 231 -21.27 8.33 26.34
N SER A 232 -21.86 7.13 26.37
CA SER A 232 -22.99 6.77 27.25
C SER A 232 -22.77 7.09 28.74
N PRO A 233 -21.62 6.79 29.38
CA PRO A 233 -21.38 7.16 30.78
C PRO A 233 -21.12 8.66 30.99
N MET A 234 -20.77 9.42 29.94
CA MET A 234 -20.57 10.88 30.04
C MET A 234 -21.90 11.64 29.95
N LEU A 235 -22.88 11.11 29.21
CA LEU A 235 -24.24 11.66 29.13
C LEU A 235 -25.11 11.28 30.34
N GLY A 236 -24.75 10.24 31.09
CA GLY A 236 -25.44 9.80 32.31
C GLY A 236 -25.06 10.51 33.62
N ARG A 237 -24.17 11.52 33.59
CA ARG A 237 -23.74 12.30 34.80
C ARG A 237 -24.30 13.72 34.87
N GLY A 238 -25.35 14.03 34.10
CA GLY A 238 -26.07 15.30 34.18
C GLY A 238 -27.43 15.17 34.86
N SER A 239 -27.44 15.26 36.21
CA SER A 239 -28.53 15.68 37.13
C SER A 239 -28.73 14.71 38.31
N PRO A 240 -28.22 15.01 39.51
CA PRO A 240 -28.83 14.53 40.74
C PRO A 240 -30.06 15.41 41.01
N GLY A 241 -31.21 14.98 40.48
CA GLY A 241 -32.50 15.61 40.70
C GLY A 241 -33.47 14.60 41.30
N GLU A 242 -33.71 14.78 42.59
CA GLU A 242 -34.96 14.44 43.30
C GLU A 242 -35.19 12.97 43.64
N GLU A 243 -34.59 12.57 44.77
CA GLU A 243 -35.21 11.57 45.64
C GLU A 243 -36.52 12.13 46.22
N SER A 244 -37.58 11.38 45.95
CA SER A 244 -38.91 11.44 46.54
C SER A 244 -38.87 11.22 48.05
N ASP A 245 -39.60 12.06 48.79
CA ASP A 245 -40.56 11.70 49.85
C ASP A 245 -40.62 12.81 50.91
N ASP A 246 -41.75 13.54 50.98
CA ASP A 246 -42.54 13.69 52.21
C ASP A 246 -43.75 14.64 52.03
N GLU A 247 -44.84 14.26 52.72
CA GLU A 247 -46.23 14.70 52.66
C GLU A 247 -46.54 16.20 52.91
N PRO A 248 -47.75 16.68 52.52
CA PRO A 248 -48.13 18.08 52.62
C PRO A 248 -48.80 18.43 53.96
N GLN A 249 -48.26 19.40 54.70
CA GLN A 249 -49.01 20.09 55.75
C GLN A 249 -48.95 21.62 55.63
N VAL A 250 -50.07 22.15 55.16
CA VAL A 250 -50.78 23.35 55.65
C VAL A 250 -50.03 24.17 56.70
N ARG A 251 -49.60 25.40 56.35
CA ARG A 251 -49.81 26.63 57.16
C ARG A 251 -49.36 27.92 56.48
N ARG A 252 -50.38 28.72 56.11
CA ARG A 252 -50.55 30.16 56.37
C ARG A 252 -49.43 31.14 55.93
N ARG A 253 -49.74 31.85 54.83
CA ARG A 253 -49.41 33.27 54.62
C ARG A 253 -49.71 34.12 55.86
N ARG A 254 -48.80 35.04 56.22
CA ARG A 254 -49.06 36.49 56.36
C ARG A 254 -47.82 37.28 56.79
N ARG A 255 -47.40 38.18 55.88
CA ARG A 255 -46.98 39.59 56.07
C ARG A 255 -46.28 39.97 57.39
N ARG A 256 -45.07 40.52 57.25
CA ARG A 256 -44.64 41.76 57.91
C ARG A 256 -43.56 42.43 57.06
N SER A 257 -43.96 43.55 56.48
CA SER A 257 -43.13 44.69 56.10
C SER A 257 -42.87 45.53 57.34
N ASP A 258 -41.69 46.17 57.37
CA ASP A 258 -41.24 47.37 58.11
C ASP A 258 -39.70 47.27 58.07
N ASP A 259 -38.87 48.29 57.91
CA ASP A 259 -38.87 49.64 57.34
C ASP A 259 -37.44 50.15 57.60
N SER A 260 -37.02 51.23 56.93
CA SER A 260 -35.83 52.07 57.20
C SER A 260 -34.48 51.56 56.64
N ASP A 261 -33.55 52.38 56.13
CA ASP A 261 -33.49 53.72 55.51
C ASP A 261 -31.98 53.93 55.19
N GLU A 262 -31.66 55.02 54.47
CA GLU A 262 -30.32 55.63 54.25
C GLU A 262 -29.48 55.06 53.09
N GLU A 263 -29.50 55.70 51.91
CA GLU A 263 -28.68 56.87 51.51
C GLU A 263 -27.17 56.59 51.47
N SER A 264 -26.59 56.51 50.26
CA SER A 264 -25.62 57.51 49.80
C SER A 264 -25.27 57.33 48.33
N GLU A 265 -25.14 58.48 47.69
CA GLU A 265 -24.84 58.72 46.29
C GLU A 265 -23.37 58.43 45.94
N GLU A 266 -23.09 58.71 44.66
CA GLU A 266 -21.79 58.98 44.04
C GLU A 266 -21.05 57.79 43.39
N GLU A 267 -20.41 57.94 42.24
CA GLU A 267 -20.41 58.93 41.18
C GLU A 267 -19.36 58.42 40.16
N ARG A 268 -19.68 58.45 38.85
CA ARG A 268 -18.73 58.45 37.69
C ARG A 268 -17.77 57.24 37.54
N GLY A 269 -17.45 56.74 36.36
CA GLY A 269 -17.67 57.21 35.00
C GLY A 269 -17.26 56.13 33.98
N ARG A 270 -17.82 56.26 32.77
CA ARG A 270 -17.37 55.65 31.51
C ARG A 270 -15.97 56.21 31.12
N PRO A 271 -15.39 55.98 29.91
CA PRO A 271 -15.57 54.95 28.87
C PRO A 271 -14.23 54.40 28.26
N VAL A 272 -14.35 53.35 27.43
CA VAL A 272 -13.74 53.14 26.07
C VAL A 272 -12.23 53.35 25.83
N LYS A 273 -11.59 52.34 25.20
CA LYS A 273 -10.78 52.42 23.94
C LYS A 273 -10.29 51.00 23.56
N ARG A 274 -10.75 50.38 22.46
CA ARG A 274 -10.29 50.50 21.05
C ARG A 274 -8.77 50.47 20.83
N ARG A 275 -8.29 49.39 20.18
CA ARG A 275 -7.32 49.28 19.05
C ARG A 275 -6.88 47.80 18.98
N ARG A 276 -7.16 46.97 17.97
CA ARG A 276 -6.81 46.95 16.52
C ARG A 276 -5.40 47.43 16.17
N LEU A 277 -4.82 46.64 15.26
CA LEU A 277 -3.57 46.77 14.47
C LEU A 277 -2.44 45.95 15.08
N SER A 278 -1.69 45.14 14.33
CA SER A 278 -1.65 44.82 12.90
C SER A 278 -0.74 43.62 12.75
#